data_AF-A0A6P2AYS5-F1
#
_entry.id   AF-A0A6P2AYS5-F1
#
_cell.length_a   1.000
_cell.length_b   1.000
_cell.length_c   1.000
_cell.angle_alpha   90.00
_cell.angle_beta   90.00
_cell.angle_gamma   90.00
#
_symmetry.space_group_name_H-M   'P 1'
#
loop_
_entity.id
_entity.type
_entity.pdbx_description
1 polymer ?
#
loop_
_entity_poly.entity_id
_entity_poly.type
_entity_poly.pdbx_seq_one_letter_code
_entity_poly.pdbx_strand_id
1 'polypeptide(L)' 'MGSQHITQIVPTLPPAINGLGDFALGLAHQLQTDFGLVTDFVIGNPQWQGEAELEGF' A
#
# COMPACT_ATOMS: atom_id res chain seq x y z
N MET A 1 -2.23 -20.61 -11.27
CA MET A 1 -1.75 -19.31 -11.77
C MET A 1 -1.24 -18.54 -10.57
N GLY A 2 0.00 -18.01 -10.59
CA GLY A 2 0.56 -17.29 -9.44
C GLY A 2 -0.14 -15.94 -9.22
N SER A 3 -0.10 -15.42 -8.00
CA SER A 3 -0.48 -14.04 -7.72
C SER A 3 0.46 -13.10 -8.48
N GLN A 4 -0.08 -12.05 -9.09
CA GLN A 4 0.73 -10.98 -9.69
C GLN A 4 0.91 -9.87 -8.66
N HIS A 5 2.13 -9.34 -8.57
CA HIS A 5 2.54 -8.37 -7.57
C HIS A 5 2.81 -7.01 -8.21
N ILE A 6 2.44 -5.94 -7.51
CA ILE A 6 2.76 -4.56 -7.85
C ILE A 6 3.52 -3.95 -6.68
N THR A 7 4.65 -3.30 -6.94
CA THR A 7 5.37 -2.53 -5.93
C THR A 7 4.99 -1.06 -6.04
N GLN A 8 4.48 -0.48 -4.95
CA GLN A 8 4.24 0.96 -4.83
C GLN A 8 5.28 1.57 -3.89
N ILE A 9 6.00 2.60 -4.37
CA ILE A 9 6.97 3.35 -3.57
C ILE A 9 6.31 4.66 -3.14
N VAL A 10 6.14 4.86 -1.84
CA VAL A 10 5.41 6.00 -1.27
C VAL A 10 6.22 6.68 -0.17
N PRO A 11 6.08 8.00 0.03
CA PRO A 11 6.81 8.69 1.09
C PRO A 11 6.34 8.24 2.49
N THR A 12 5.05 7.96 2.68
CA THR A 12 4.45 7.54 3.95
C THR A 12 3.12 6.84 3.68
N LEU A 13 2.67 6.02 4.64
CA LEU A 13 1.33 5.44 4.72
C LEU A 13 0.64 5.87 6.02
N PRO A 14 -0.64 5.51 6.26
CA PRO A 14 -1.26 5.63 7.57
C PRO A 14 -0.31 5.16 8.69
N PRO A 15 -0.25 5.87 9.82
CA PRO A 15 -1.25 6.83 10.32
C PRO A 15 -1.17 8.25 9.75
N ALA A 16 -0.22 8.56 8.86
CA ALA A 16 -0.14 9.87 8.23
C ALA A 16 -1.27 10.08 7.21
N ILE A 17 -2.29 10.87 7.56
CA ILE A 17 -3.37 11.24 6.64
C ILE A 17 -2.83 12.27 5.64
N ASN A 18 -2.67 11.84 4.38
CA ASN A 18 -2.26 12.68 3.28
C ASN A 18 -2.69 12.07 1.95
N GLY A 19 -2.98 12.91 0.96
CA GLY A 19 -3.54 12.44 -0.31
C GLY A 19 -2.68 11.45 -1.11
N LEU A 20 -1.37 11.34 -0.86
CA LEU A 20 -0.50 10.38 -1.58
C LEU A 20 -0.62 8.97 -0.99
N GLY A 21 -0.46 8.83 0.33
CA GLY A 21 -0.60 7.54 1.02
C GLY A 21 -2.03 7.02 0.94
N ASP A 22 -3.02 7.89 1.11
CA ASP A 22 -4.43 7.54 1.05
C ASP A 22 -4.82 7.05 -0.37
N PHE A 23 -4.31 7.72 -1.41
CA PHE A 23 -4.51 7.28 -2.80
C PHE A 23 -3.85 5.92 -3.06
N ALA A 24 -2.61 5.72 -2.60
CA ALA A 24 -1.87 4.49 -2.83
C ALA A 24 -2.59 3.28 -2.20
N LEU A 25 -3.15 3.44 -1.01
CA LEU A 25 -4.00 2.43 -0.36
C LEU A 25 -5.30 2.17 -1.12
N GLY A 26 -6.03 3.23 -1.50
CA GLY A 26 -7.26 3.06 -2.27
C GLY A 26 -7.03 2.33 -3.60
N LEU A 27 -5.90 2.63 -4.27
CA LEU A 27 -5.50 1.94 -5.48
C LEU A 27 -5.16 0.46 -5.21
N ALA A 28 -4.38 0.17 -4.17
CA ALA A 28 -4.05 -1.21 -3.79
C ALA A 28 -5.32 -2.04 -3.50
N HIS A 29 -6.27 -1.45 -2.78
CA HIS A 29 -7.56 -2.07 -2.50
C HIS A 29 -8.30 -2.40 -3.80
N GLN A 30 -8.45 -1.43 -4.71
CA GLN A 30 -9.17 -1.65 -5.97
C GLN A 30 -8.47 -2.71 -6.84
N LEU A 31 -7.14 -2.71 -6.90
CA LEU A 31 -6.36 -3.70 -7.66
C LEU A 31 -6.53 -5.12 -7.12
N GLN A 32 -6.57 -5.27 -5.80
CA GLN A 32 -6.84 -6.55 -5.14
C GLN A 32 -8.28 -7.00 -5.40
N THR A 33 -9.27 -6.11 -5.28
CA THR A 33 -10.69 -6.44 -5.48
C THR A 33 -11.01 -6.81 -6.92
N ASP A 34 -10.55 -6.02 -7.89
CA ASP A 34 -10.95 -6.20 -9.30
C ASP A 34 -10.11 -7.26 -10.03
N PHE A 35 -8.86 -7.44 -9.61
CA PHE A 35 -7.88 -8.21 -10.37
C PHE A 35 -7.10 -9.25 -9.53
N GLY A 36 -7.31 -9.30 -8.22
CA GLY A 36 -6.59 -10.22 -7.33
C GLY A 36 -5.08 -9.93 -7.25
N LEU A 37 -4.68 -8.67 -7.47
CA LEU A 37 -3.29 -8.25 -7.47
C LEU A 37 -2.83 -7.87 -6.06
N VAL A 38 -1.71 -8.45 -5.63
CA VAL A 38 -1.08 -8.13 -4.36
C VAL A 38 -0.23 -6.88 -4.52
N THR A 39 -0.33 -5.94 -3.57
CA THR A 39 0.49 -4.73 -3.57
C THR A 39 1.50 -4.77 -2.43
N ASP A 40 2.79 -4.68 -2.77
CA ASP A 40 3.89 -4.53 -1.82
C ASP A 40 4.25 -3.04 -1.70
N PHE A 41 4.24 -2.50 -0.48
CA PHE A 41 4.59 -1.09 -0.25
C PHE A 41 6.05 -0.93 0.19
N VAL A 42 6.75 0.01 -0.45
CA VAL A 42 8.08 0.47 -0.04
C VAL A 42 7.96 1.91 0.44
N ILE A 43 8.27 2.13 1.71
CA ILE A 43 8.11 3.43 2.36
C ILE A 43 9.44 4.17 2.38
N GLY A 44 9.47 5.34 1.75
CA GLY A 44 10.68 6.15 1.59
C GLY A 44 11.06 6.96 2.84
N ASN A 45 10.14 7.17 3.78
CA ASN A 45 10.43 7.88 5.02
C ASN A 45 11.04 6.94 6.08
N PRO A 46 12.33 7.09 6.43
CA PRO A 46 13.00 6.22 7.41
C PRO A 46 12.49 6.42 8.84
N GLN A 47 11.76 7.50 9.11
CA GLN A 47 11.13 7.79 10.39
C GLN A 47 9.67 7.31 10.46
N TRP A 48 9.16 6.67 9.41
CA TRP A 48 7.79 6.18 9.40
C TRP A 48 7.59 5.12 10.48
N GLN A 49 6.52 5.29 11.26
CA GLN A 49 6.10 4.39 12.33
C GLN A 49 4.63 4.07 12.08
N GLY A 50 4.37 3.02 11.32
CA GLY A 50 3.03 2.46 11.12
C GLY A 50 3.03 0.95 11.31
N GLU A 51 1.87 0.34 11.13
CA GLU A 51 1.72 -1.10 11.26
C GLU A 51 2.35 -1.82 10.07
N ALA A 52 2.94 -3.00 10.31
CA ALA A 52 3.53 -3.82 9.26
C ALA A 52 2.48 -4.45 8.33
N GLU A 53 1.23 -4.48 8.78
CA GLU A 53 0.06 -5.00 8.08
C GLU A 53 -1.03 -3.93 8.20
N LEU A 54 -1.55 -3.45 7.07
CA LEU A 54 -2.62 -2.45 7.05
C LEU A 54 -3.88 -3.12 6.53
N GLU A 55 -4.95 -3.13 7.32
CA GLU A 55 -6.26 -3.68 6.91
C GLU A 55 -6.26 -5.17 6.48
N GLY A 56 -5.26 -5.96 6.90
CA GLY A 56 -5.16 -7.39 6.55
C GLY A 56 -4.40 -7.68 5.24
N PHE A 57 -3.56 -6.73 4.83
CA PHE A 57 -2.62 -6.82 3.70
C PHE A 57 -1.17 -6.72 4.19
#